data_AF-A0A552UVT0-F1
#
_entry.id   AF-A0A552UVT0-F1
#
_cell.length_a   1.000
_cell.length_b   1.000
_cell.length_c   1.000
_cell.angle_alpha   90.00
_cell.angle_beta   90.00
_cell.angle_gamma   90.00
#
_symmetry.space_group_name_H-M   'P 1'
#
loop_
_entity.id
_entity.type
_entity.pdbx_description
1 polymer ?
#
loop_
_entity_poly.entity_id
_entity_poly.type
_entity_poly.pdbx_seq_one_letter_code
_entity_poly.pdbx_strand_id
1 'polypeptide(L)'
;MIDKILKDIKGLFKVQDKAKFLKQNIPYLAFFYVGNIFSHHVRAYTGGDVIDKIFQGILELNTMSFIPSIHPTDILIGVGVVVLIKFIVYTKGKNAKKFRQGKEYGSARWGTRKDIEPYVDEKFQNNILLTQTERLTMNGRPPNPKYARNKNVLVIGGSGSGKTRFYVKPNLMQMHSSYCVTDPKGLTS
;
A
#
# COMPACT_ATOMS: atom_id res chain seq x y z
N MET A 1 26.04 3.13 26.77
CA MET A 1 24.73 2.50 26.43
C MET A 1 23.59 3.50 26.55
N ILE A 2 23.51 4.24 27.65
CA ILE A 2 22.51 5.30 27.91
C ILE A 2 22.57 6.43 26.86
N ASP A 3 23.76 6.89 26.46
CA ASP A 3 23.89 7.96 25.45
C ASP A 3 23.39 7.57 24.06
N LYS A 4 23.51 6.28 23.71
CA LYS A 4 23.01 5.75 22.44
C LYS A 4 21.49 5.71 22.44
N ILE A 5 20.89 5.25 23.56
CA ILE A 5 19.44 5.27 23.78
C ILE A 5 18.89 6.71 23.75
N LEU A 6 19.55 7.66 24.41
CA LEU A 6 19.18 9.08 24.38
C LEU A 6 19.26 9.67 22.96
N LYS A 7 20.28 9.28 22.18
CA LYS A 7 20.43 9.71 20.79
C LYS A 7 19.35 9.13 19.88
N ASP A 8 18.97 7.87 20.11
CA ASP A 8 17.91 7.19 19.36
C ASP A 8 16.52 7.74 19.70
N ILE A 9 16.24 8.06 20.97
CA ILE A 9 15.01 8.75 21.40
C ILE A 9 14.95 10.15 20.77
N LYS A 10 16.05 10.92 20.81
CA LYS A 10 16.12 12.24 20.13
C LYS A 10 15.94 12.12 18.61
N GLY A 11 16.41 11.04 18.01
CA GLY A 11 16.20 10.72 16.59
C GLY A 11 14.72 10.42 16.27
N LEU A 12 14.01 9.74 17.16
CA LEU A 12 12.60 9.39 17.02
C LEU A 12 11.69 10.63 16.99
N PHE A 13 12.03 11.67 17.76
CA PHE A 13 11.32 12.95 17.79
C PHE A 13 11.76 13.93 16.70
N LYS A 14 12.71 13.56 15.84
CA LYS A 14 13.18 14.41 14.75
C LYS A 14 12.16 14.40 13.62
N VAL A 15 11.13 15.25 13.76
CA VAL A 15 10.09 15.46 12.75
C VAL A 15 10.73 16.12 11.52
N GLN A 16 10.96 15.32 10.47
CA GLN A 16 11.53 15.79 9.19
C GLN A 16 10.68 16.89 8.55
N ASP A 17 9.35 16.82 8.71
CA ASP A 17 8.42 17.71 8.02
C ASP A 17 7.30 18.16 8.98
N LYS A 18 7.51 19.34 9.59
CA LYS A 18 6.64 19.89 10.66
C LYS A 18 5.20 20.11 10.19
N ALA A 19 5.02 20.53 8.93
CA ALA A 19 3.70 20.80 8.35
C ALA A 19 2.90 19.50 8.16
N LYS A 20 3.56 18.44 7.67
CA LYS A 20 2.95 17.11 7.50
C LYS A 20 2.59 16.48 8.85
N PHE A 21 3.47 16.63 9.84
CA PHE A 21 3.23 16.17 11.19
C PHE A 21 2.04 16.88 11.84
N LEU A 22 1.94 18.21 11.70
CA LEU A 22 0.80 18.95 12.23
C LEU A 22 -0.51 18.48 11.60
N LYS A 23 -0.57 18.39 10.27
CA LYS A 23 -1.75 17.90 9.54
C LYS A 23 -2.19 16.51 9.98
N GLN A 24 -1.25 15.61 10.26
CA GLN A 24 -1.56 14.26 10.75
C GLN A 24 -2.09 14.26 12.19
N ASN A 25 -1.71 15.24 13.03
CA ASN A 25 -2.11 15.30 14.44
C ASN A 25 -3.40 16.11 14.70
N ILE A 26 -3.83 16.97 13.77
CA ILE A 26 -5.06 17.78 13.88
C ILE A 26 -6.31 16.97 14.30
N PRO A 27 -6.61 15.80 13.70
CA PRO A 27 -7.79 15.03 14.10
C PRO A 27 -7.74 14.57 15.57
N TYR A 28 -6.56 14.27 16.09
CA TYR A 28 -6.40 13.85 17.48
C TYR A 28 -6.61 15.02 18.45
N LEU A 29 -6.27 16.25 18.05
CA LEU A 29 -6.59 17.45 18.84
C LEU A 29 -8.10 17.68 18.91
N ALA A 30 -8.84 17.39 17.84
CA ALA A 30 -10.30 17.44 17.86
C ALA A 30 -10.90 16.40 18.83
N PHE A 31 -10.39 15.16 18.82
CA PHE A 31 -10.83 14.14 19.78
C PHE A 31 -10.46 14.48 21.23
N PHE A 32 -9.30 15.10 21.46
CA PHE A 32 -8.92 15.63 22.77
C PHE A 32 -9.94 16.67 23.26
N TYR A 33 -10.28 17.62 22.40
CA TYR A 33 -11.22 18.69 22.71
C TYR A 33 -12.62 18.16 23.07
N VAL A 34 -13.14 17.23 22.26
CA VAL A 34 -14.44 16.59 22.52
C VAL A 34 -14.41 15.81 23.84
N GLY A 35 -13.36 15.01 24.07
CA GLY A 35 -13.22 14.25 25.32
C GLY A 35 -13.12 15.15 26.55
N ASN A 36 -12.45 16.28 26.44
CA ASN A 36 -12.30 17.25 27.53
C ASN A 36 -13.63 17.95 27.87
N ILE A 37 -14.38 18.42 26.86
CA ILE A 37 -15.69 19.05 27.07
C ILE A 37 -16.70 18.05 27.64
N PHE A 38 -16.72 16.82 27.11
CA PHE A 38 -17.60 15.77 27.62
C PHE A 38 -17.28 15.44 29.08
N SER A 39 -16.00 15.35 29.45
CA SER A 39 -15.59 15.15 30.84
C SER A 39 -16.05 16.28 31.76
N HIS A 40 -15.89 17.53 31.33
CA HIS A 40 -16.36 18.69 32.08
C HIS A 40 -17.88 18.64 32.30
N HIS A 41 -18.63 18.28 31.27
CA HIS A 41 -20.07 18.15 31.31
C HIS A 41 -20.52 17.01 32.26
N VAL A 42 -19.91 15.83 32.17
CA VAL A 42 -20.19 14.69 33.07
C VAL A 42 -19.86 15.03 34.53
N ARG A 43 -18.82 15.84 34.78
CA ARG A 43 -18.46 16.26 36.14
C ARG A 43 -19.43 17.27 36.74
N ALA A 44 -20.14 18.05 35.91
CA ALA A 44 -21.11 19.04 36.39
C ALA A 44 -22.29 18.39 37.16
N TYR A 45 -22.55 17.09 36.94
CA TYR A 45 -23.59 16.35 37.64
C TYR A 45 -23.10 15.84 39.02
N THR A 46 -23.76 16.32 40.07
CA THR A 46 -23.52 15.91 41.46
C THR A 46 -24.60 14.93 41.93
N GLY A 47 -24.22 13.66 42.14
CA GLY A 47 -25.11 12.57 42.58
C GLY A 47 -24.97 11.30 41.73
N GLY A 48 -25.26 10.13 42.30
CA GLY A 48 -25.19 8.82 41.62
C GLY A 48 -23.76 8.29 41.40
N ASP A 49 -23.70 7.07 40.88
CA ASP A 49 -22.44 6.41 40.53
C ASP A 49 -21.87 6.98 39.22
N VAL A 50 -20.61 6.62 38.90
CA VAL A 50 -19.91 7.11 37.69
C VAL A 50 -20.69 6.82 36.41
N ILE A 51 -21.39 5.68 36.34
CA ILE A 51 -22.20 5.27 35.19
C ILE A 51 -23.41 6.17 35.03
N ASP A 52 -24.08 6.53 36.13
CA ASP A 52 -25.27 7.39 36.11
C ASP A 52 -24.92 8.79 35.61
N LYS A 53 -23.78 9.33 36.02
CA LYS A 53 -23.27 10.63 35.55
C LYS A 53 -22.96 10.63 34.06
N ILE A 54 -22.38 9.54 33.55
CA ILE A 54 -22.11 9.39 32.12
C ILE A 54 -23.44 9.31 31.35
N PHE A 55 -24.40 8.54 31.86
CA PHE A 55 -25.70 8.38 31.22
C PHE A 55 -26.48 9.71 31.18
N GLN A 56 -26.50 10.46 32.28
CA GLN A 56 -27.07 11.80 32.33
C GLN A 56 -26.36 12.78 31.39
N GLY A 57 -25.03 12.74 31.34
CA GLY A 57 -24.25 13.54 30.39
C GLY A 57 -24.50 13.21 28.91
N ILE A 58 -25.01 12.01 28.60
CA ILE A 58 -25.44 11.63 27.24
C ILE A 58 -26.88 12.09 26.96
N LEU A 59 -27.77 12.05 27.96
CA LEU A 59 -29.15 12.51 27.80
C LEU A 59 -29.23 14.04 27.66
N GLU A 60 -28.37 14.76 28.36
CA GLU A 60 -28.34 16.22 28.39
C GLU A 60 -27.26 16.84 27.48
N LEU A 61 -26.93 16.20 26.35
CA LEU A 61 -25.95 16.74 25.39
C LEU A 61 -26.28 18.16 24.90
N ASN A 62 -27.56 18.54 24.92
CA ASN A 62 -28.02 19.87 24.48
C ASN A 62 -27.62 21.01 25.42
N THR A 63 -27.25 20.73 26.68
CA THR A 63 -26.83 21.73 27.68
C THR A 63 -25.30 21.84 27.79
N MET A 64 -24.57 21.17 26.90
CA MET A 64 -23.11 21.12 26.91
C MET A 64 -22.49 22.49 26.58
N SER A 65 -21.64 22.97 27.49
CA SER A 65 -20.83 24.15 27.25
C SER A 65 -19.65 23.83 26.33
N PHE A 66 -19.47 24.59 25.24
CA PHE A 66 -18.36 24.39 24.29
C PHE A 66 -16.99 24.92 24.79
N ILE A 67 -16.84 25.20 26.08
CA ILE A 67 -15.61 25.77 26.64
C ILE A 67 -14.78 24.62 27.23
N PRO A 68 -13.51 24.44 26.83
CA PRO A 68 -12.65 23.40 27.37
C PRO A 68 -12.26 23.72 28.83
N SER A 69 -12.19 22.67 29.64
CA SER A 69 -11.86 22.73 31.05
C SER A 69 -10.38 22.45 31.28
N ILE A 70 -9.74 23.25 32.16
CA ILE A 70 -8.33 23.12 32.54
C ILE A 70 -8.14 22.18 33.74
N HIS A 71 -9.22 21.55 34.21
CA HIS A 71 -9.11 20.65 35.36
C HIS A 71 -8.29 19.38 35.02
N PRO A 72 -7.42 18.92 35.94
CA PRO A 72 -6.53 17.79 35.68
C PRO A 72 -7.24 16.51 35.25
N THR A 73 -8.42 16.23 35.82
CA THR A 73 -9.23 15.05 35.48
C THR A 73 -9.72 15.08 34.03
N ASP A 74 -10.14 16.24 33.54
CA ASP A 74 -10.70 16.39 32.19
C ASP A 74 -9.59 16.35 31.13
N ILE A 75 -8.42 16.86 31.48
CA ILE A 75 -7.22 16.74 30.64
C ILE A 75 -6.78 15.27 30.55
N LEU A 76 -6.76 14.54 31.67
CA LEU A 76 -6.42 13.11 31.68
C LEU A 76 -7.39 12.29 30.84
N ILE A 77 -8.70 12.56 30.95
CA ILE A 77 -9.73 11.89 30.15
C ILE A 77 -9.56 12.23 28.67
N GLY A 78 -9.33 13.50 28.33
CA GLY A 78 -9.04 13.92 26.95
C GLY A 78 -7.80 13.22 26.35
N VAL A 79 -6.71 13.11 27.10
CA VAL A 79 -5.50 12.37 26.68
C VAL A 79 -5.82 10.88 26.51
N GLY A 80 -6.57 10.29 27.44
CA GLY A 80 -7.00 8.89 27.37
C GLY A 80 -7.78 8.58 26.10
N VAL A 81 -8.73 9.43 25.71
CA VAL A 81 -9.50 9.32 24.46
C VAL A 81 -8.57 9.35 23.24
N VAL A 82 -7.60 10.27 23.20
CA VAL A 82 -6.63 10.34 22.10
C VAL A 82 -5.79 9.07 21.98
N VAL A 83 -5.29 8.55 23.10
CA VAL A 83 -4.48 7.32 23.13
C VAL A 83 -5.32 6.14 22.62
N LEU A 84 -6.57 6.03 23.04
CA LEU A 84 -7.49 4.99 22.59
C LEU A 84 -7.75 5.06 21.09
N ILE A 85 -8.09 6.25 20.55
CA ILE A 85 -8.32 6.45 19.12
C ILE A 85 -7.06 6.11 18.32
N LYS A 86 -5.89 6.56 18.78
CA LYS A 86 -4.60 6.27 18.12
C LYS A 86 -4.30 4.78 18.12
N PHE A 87 -4.63 4.06 19.20
CA PHE A 87 -4.51 2.61 19.27
C PHE A 87 -5.45 1.90 18.27
N ILE A 88 -6.71 2.32 18.16
CA ILE A 88 -7.67 1.78 17.18
C ILE A 88 -7.20 2.04 15.74
N VAL A 89 -6.75 3.25 15.43
CA VAL A 89 -6.24 3.59 14.09
C VAL A 89 -4.99 2.79 13.76
N TYR A 90 -4.08 2.62 14.72
CA TYR A 90 -2.86 1.84 14.54
C TYR A 90 -3.15 0.35 14.28
N THR A 91 -4.04 -0.26 15.07
CA THR A 91 -4.42 -1.66 14.91
C THR A 91 -5.16 -1.90 13.58
N LYS A 92 -6.07 -1.01 13.20
CA LYS A 92 -6.75 -1.08 11.88
C LYS A 92 -5.80 -0.84 10.72
N GLY A 93 -4.87 0.10 10.85
CA GLY A 93 -3.86 0.40 9.82
C GLY A 93 -2.92 -0.77 9.57
N LYS A 94 -2.46 -1.45 10.63
CA LYS A 94 -1.63 -2.66 10.50
C LYS A 94 -2.38 -3.85 9.89
N ASN A 95 -3.68 -3.96 10.14
CA ASN A 95 -4.54 -5.03 9.63
C ASN A 95 -5.27 -4.66 8.33
N ALA A 96 -4.86 -3.58 7.64
CA ALA A 96 -5.45 -3.15 6.39
C ALA A 96 -5.11 -4.15 5.27
N LYS A 97 -5.95 -5.18 5.13
CA LYS A 97 -5.89 -6.13 4.02
C LYS A 97 -6.21 -5.39 2.71
N LYS A 98 -5.36 -5.59 1.69
CA LYS A 98 -5.55 -5.01 0.35
C LYS A 98 -6.53 -5.87 -0.44
N PHE A 99 -7.82 -5.62 -0.29
CA PHE A 99 -8.87 -6.28 -1.08
C PHE A 99 -9.06 -5.60 -2.44
N ARG A 100 -9.35 -6.39 -3.48
CA ARG A 100 -9.72 -5.91 -4.82
C ARG A 100 -11.18 -6.28 -5.09
N GLN A 101 -12.07 -5.61 -4.37
CA GLN A 101 -13.52 -5.81 -4.44
C GLN A 101 -14.00 -5.67 -5.90
N GLY A 102 -14.82 -6.63 -6.37
CA GLY A 102 -15.33 -6.67 -7.75
C GLY A 102 -14.30 -7.09 -8.82
N LYS A 103 -13.07 -7.45 -8.45
CA LYS A 103 -12.03 -8.00 -9.34
C LYS A 103 -11.53 -9.37 -8.88
N GLU A 104 -12.39 -10.08 -8.16
CA GLU A 104 -12.08 -11.35 -7.48
C GLU A 104 -11.83 -12.47 -8.49
N TYR A 105 -12.59 -12.49 -9.59
CA TYR A 105 -12.42 -13.43 -10.71
C TYR A 105 -11.29 -13.04 -11.68
N GLY A 106 -10.45 -12.08 -11.29
CA GLY A 106 -9.40 -11.52 -12.12
C GLY A 106 -9.86 -10.27 -12.87
N SER A 107 -8.90 -9.41 -13.17
CA SER A 107 -9.11 -8.20 -13.98
C SER A 107 -8.35 -8.26 -15.30
N ALA A 108 -8.01 -9.47 -15.74
CA ALA A 108 -7.30 -9.69 -16.99
C ALA A 108 -8.23 -9.32 -18.14
N ARG A 109 -7.70 -8.58 -19.12
CA ARG A 109 -8.37 -8.29 -20.39
C ARG A 109 -7.41 -8.62 -21.51
N TRP A 110 -7.97 -8.83 -22.71
CA TRP A 110 -7.16 -8.91 -23.91
C TRP A 110 -6.36 -7.61 -24.08
N GLY A 111 -5.06 -7.77 -24.26
CA GLY A 111 -4.15 -6.67 -24.55
C GLY A 111 -4.33 -6.18 -25.97
N THR A 112 -4.05 -4.90 -26.18
CA THR A 112 -3.96 -4.26 -27.50
C THR A 112 -2.51 -3.92 -27.81
N ARG A 113 -2.21 -3.58 -29.06
CA ARG A 113 -0.87 -3.17 -29.48
C ARG A 113 -0.30 -2.01 -28.64
N LYS A 114 -1.13 -1.07 -28.20
CA LYS A 114 -0.72 0.05 -27.33
C LYS A 114 -0.28 -0.40 -25.94
N ASP A 115 -0.80 -1.54 -25.47
CA ASP A 115 -0.46 -2.07 -24.16
C ASP A 115 0.95 -2.68 -24.14
N ILE A 116 1.44 -3.23 -25.27
CA ILE A 116 2.77 -3.84 -25.38
C ILE A 116 3.86 -2.86 -25.83
N GLU A 117 3.50 -1.82 -26.58
CA GLU A 117 4.43 -0.85 -27.18
C GLU A 117 5.51 -0.30 -26.24
N PRO A 118 5.23 0.09 -24.98
CA PRO A 118 6.26 0.58 -24.07
C PRO A 118 7.31 -0.46 -23.64
N TYR A 119 7.04 -1.74 -23.92
CA TYR A 119 7.90 -2.87 -23.56
C TYR A 119 8.71 -3.37 -24.77
N VAL A 120 8.52 -2.80 -25.96
CA VAL A 120 9.23 -3.17 -27.18
C VAL A 120 10.47 -2.28 -27.33
N ASP A 121 11.58 -2.90 -27.72
CA ASP A 121 12.81 -2.19 -28.11
C ASP A 121 12.69 -1.67 -29.55
N GLU A 122 13.27 -0.51 -29.82
CA GLU A 122 13.36 0.06 -31.17
C GLU A 122 14.10 -0.89 -32.13
N LYS A 123 15.16 -1.57 -31.64
CA LYS A 123 15.90 -2.55 -32.42
C LYS A 123 15.19 -3.89 -32.40
N PHE A 124 14.66 -4.30 -33.55
CA PHE A 124 13.91 -5.55 -33.69
C PHE A 124 14.65 -6.77 -33.13
N GLN A 125 15.95 -6.88 -33.38
CA GLN A 125 16.79 -8.01 -32.95
C GLN A 125 16.90 -8.13 -31.43
N ASN A 126 16.74 -7.03 -30.70
CA ASN A 126 16.81 -6.99 -29.23
C ASN A 126 15.48 -7.33 -28.54
N ASN A 127 14.55 -7.93 -29.27
CA ASN A 127 13.24 -8.30 -28.76
C ASN A 127 13.00 -9.80 -28.83
N ILE A 128 12.43 -10.35 -27.77
CA ILE A 128 11.77 -11.66 -27.79
C ILE A 128 10.50 -11.56 -28.63
N LEU A 129 10.33 -12.49 -29.57
CA LEU A 129 9.13 -12.61 -30.37
C LEU A 129 8.11 -13.49 -29.64
N LEU A 130 6.97 -12.90 -29.27
CA LEU A 130 5.88 -13.60 -28.60
C LEU A 130 4.77 -13.96 -29.59
N THR A 131 4.38 -12.99 -30.41
CA THR A 131 3.40 -13.14 -31.49
C THR A 131 3.88 -12.37 -32.73
N GLN A 132 3.04 -12.22 -33.74
CA GLN A 132 3.33 -11.39 -34.91
C GLN A 132 3.47 -9.89 -34.54
N THR A 133 2.71 -9.42 -33.55
CA THR A 133 2.61 -8.00 -33.17
C THR A 133 3.22 -7.68 -31.81
N GLU A 134 3.17 -8.63 -30.86
CA GLU A 134 3.67 -8.47 -29.51
C GLU A 134 5.11 -8.96 -29.37
N ARG A 135 5.94 -8.11 -28.80
CA ARG A 135 7.38 -8.32 -28.60
C ARG A 135 7.79 -7.83 -27.23
N LEU A 136 8.89 -8.34 -26.69
CA LEU A 136 9.40 -7.94 -25.38
C LEU A 136 10.89 -7.64 -25.44
N THR A 137 11.29 -6.45 -24.98
CA THR A 137 12.70 -6.04 -24.96
C THR A 137 13.56 -6.96 -24.09
N MET A 138 14.74 -7.28 -24.59
CA MET A 138 15.78 -8.01 -23.86
C MET A 138 16.62 -7.11 -22.95
N ASN A 139 16.43 -5.79 -22.98
CA ASN A 139 17.18 -4.88 -22.12
C ASN A 139 16.84 -5.09 -20.65
N GLY A 140 17.88 -5.28 -19.81
CA GLY A 140 17.72 -5.46 -18.36
C GLY A 140 17.30 -4.18 -17.63
N ARG A 141 17.60 -3.02 -18.22
CA ARG A 141 17.40 -1.71 -17.63
C ARG A 141 16.79 -0.77 -18.66
N PRO A 142 15.47 -0.87 -18.93
CA PRO A 142 14.79 0.11 -19.76
C PRO A 142 14.90 1.50 -19.12
N PRO A 143 14.86 2.60 -19.91
CA PRO A 143 14.96 3.98 -19.40
C PRO A 143 13.95 4.29 -18.29
N ASN A 144 12.76 3.69 -18.38
CA ASN A 144 11.77 3.73 -17.32
C ASN A 144 11.69 2.37 -16.60
N PRO A 145 12.13 2.28 -15.33
CA PRO A 145 12.10 1.02 -14.55
C PRO A 145 10.73 0.37 -14.44
N LYS A 146 9.63 1.15 -14.59
CA LYS A 146 8.25 0.63 -14.60
C LYS A 146 8.01 -0.43 -15.67
N TYR A 147 8.72 -0.34 -16.80
CA TYR A 147 8.57 -1.23 -17.94
C TYR A 147 9.54 -2.43 -17.91
N ALA A 148 10.37 -2.54 -16.87
CA ALA A 148 11.15 -3.76 -16.68
C ALA A 148 10.20 -4.94 -16.43
N ARG A 149 10.35 -6.01 -17.21
CA ARG A 149 9.57 -7.24 -17.11
C ARG A 149 10.48 -8.45 -17.04
N ASN A 150 9.95 -9.51 -16.43
CA ASN A 150 10.57 -10.82 -16.48
C ASN A 150 10.55 -11.34 -17.93
N LYS A 151 11.66 -11.94 -18.37
CA LYS A 151 11.89 -12.39 -19.74
C LYS A 151 11.77 -13.90 -19.90
N ASN A 152 11.53 -14.62 -18.79
CA ASN A 152 11.27 -16.05 -18.85
C ASN A 152 9.90 -16.28 -19.50
N VAL A 153 9.88 -17.09 -20.55
CA VAL A 153 8.66 -17.43 -21.29
C VAL A 153 8.36 -18.92 -21.14
N LEU A 154 7.13 -19.23 -20.74
CA LEU A 154 6.60 -20.58 -20.71
C LEU A 154 5.65 -20.77 -21.89
N VAL A 155 5.96 -21.74 -22.77
CA VAL A 155 5.14 -22.06 -23.93
C VAL A 155 4.42 -23.38 -23.69
N ILE A 156 3.09 -23.33 -23.61
CA ILE A 156 2.23 -24.49 -23.42
C ILE A 156 1.48 -24.78 -24.72
N GLY A 157 1.42 -26.05 -25.11
CA GLY A 157 0.64 -26.49 -26.27
C GLY A 157 0.71 -28.00 -26.43
N GLY A 158 -0.32 -28.59 -27.06
CA GLY A 158 -0.40 -30.02 -27.32
C GLY A 158 0.70 -30.55 -28.26
N SER A 159 0.74 -31.87 -28.45
CA SER A 159 1.61 -32.47 -29.47
C SER A 159 1.23 -31.94 -30.86
N GLY A 160 2.22 -31.66 -31.72
CA GLY A 160 1.99 -31.12 -33.06
C GLY A 160 1.58 -29.64 -33.14
N SER A 161 1.39 -28.93 -32.02
CA SER A 161 0.95 -27.53 -32.01
C SER A 161 1.96 -26.51 -32.55
N GLY A 162 3.12 -26.97 -33.02
CA GLY A 162 4.14 -26.13 -33.65
C GLY A 162 4.98 -25.26 -32.71
N LYS A 163 5.05 -25.56 -31.39
CA LYS A 163 5.87 -24.81 -30.41
C LYS A 163 7.30 -24.54 -30.91
N THR A 164 7.95 -25.58 -31.44
CA THR A 164 9.31 -25.49 -31.99
C THR A 164 9.36 -24.58 -33.22
N ARG A 165 8.40 -24.69 -34.14
CA ARG A 165 8.40 -23.95 -35.41
C ARG A 165 7.99 -22.48 -35.26
N PHE A 166 7.02 -22.20 -34.39
CA PHE A 166 6.41 -20.86 -34.28
C PHE A 166 7.03 -20.00 -33.19
N TYR A 167 7.58 -20.59 -32.12
CA TYR A 167 8.19 -19.83 -31.03
C TYR A 167 9.71 -20.02 -30.97
N VAL A 168 10.18 -21.27 -30.87
CA VAL A 168 11.61 -21.55 -30.63
C VAL A 168 12.47 -21.14 -31.83
N LYS A 169 12.17 -21.64 -33.04
CA LYS A 169 12.95 -21.37 -34.24
C LYS A 169 13.09 -19.86 -34.55
N PRO A 170 12.02 -19.05 -34.59
CA PRO A 170 12.15 -17.64 -34.88
C PRO A 170 13.04 -16.90 -33.88
N ASN A 171 12.91 -17.21 -32.58
CA ASN A 171 13.74 -16.58 -31.54
C ASN A 171 15.22 -17.03 -31.63
N LEU A 172 15.50 -18.29 -31.98
CA LEU A 172 16.88 -18.76 -32.21
C LEU A 172 17.51 -18.14 -33.46
N MET A 173 16.75 -18.03 -34.56
CA MET A 173 17.21 -17.45 -35.83
C MET A 173 17.53 -15.96 -35.73
N GLN A 174 17.00 -15.24 -34.72
CA GLN A 174 17.41 -13.86 -34.46
C GLN A 174 18.87 -13.73 -34.03
N MET A 175 19.48 -14.81 -33.50
CA MET A 175 20.90 -14.87 -33.09
C MET A 175 21.37 -13.67 -32.24
N HIS A 176 20.48 -13.13 -31.41
CA HIS A 176 20.75 -11.91 -30.67
C HIS A 176 21.52 -12.16 -29.35
N SER A 177 21.61 -13.42 -28.92
CA SER A 177 22.24 -13.83 -27.68
C SER A 177 22.87 -15.23 -27.80
N SER A 178 23.63 -15.64 -26.77
CA SER A 178 24.15 -17.00 -26.68
C SER A 178 23.05 -17.94 -26.17
N TYR A 179 22.84 -19.07 -26.86
CA TYR A 179 21.80 -20.03 -26.52
C TYR A 179 22.38 -21.37 -26.09
N CYS A 180 21.78 -21.96 -25.07
CA CYS A 180 21.91 -23.38 -24.76
C CYS A 180 20.55 -24.03 -25.02
N VAL A 181 20.51 -25.02 -25.91
CA VAL A 181 19.28 -25.65 -26.38
C VAL A 181 19.36 -27.15 -26.15
N THR A 182 18.34 -27.70 -25.49
CA THR A 182 18.14 -29.15 -25.40
C THR A 182 17.34 -29.60 -26.62
N ASP A 183 18.00 -30.21 -27.61
CA ASP A 183 17.36 -30.65 -28.86
C ASP A 183 17.30 -32.19 -28.97
N PRO A 184 16.28 -32.84 -28.38
CA PRO A 184 16.18 -34.30 -28.40
C PRO A 184 15.91 -34.89 -29.79
N LYS A 185 15.56 -34.07 -30.79
CA LYS A 185 15.19 -34.55 -32.14
C LYS A 185 16.07 -33.99 -33.25
N GLY A 186 17.04 -33.14 -32.94
CA GLY A 186 17.87 -32.46 -33.94
C GLY A 186 17.07 -31.51 -34.86
N LEU A 187 15.97 -30.94 -34.36
CA LEU A 187 15.09 -30.09 -35.18
C LEU A 187 15.45 -28.60 -35.13
N THR A 188 16.33 -28.19 -34.22
CA THR A 188 16.68 -26.79 -33.93
C THR A 188 18.09 -26.39 -34.35
N SER A 189 18.96 -27.36 -34.62
CA SER A 189 20.26 -27.19 -35.30
C SER A 189 20.11 -27.01 -36.80
#